data_AF-A0A4Z1E2D7-F1
#
_entry.id   AF-A0A4Z1E2D7-F1
#
_cell.length_a   1.000
_cell.length_b   1.000
_cell.length_c   1.000
_cell.angle_alpha   90.00
_cell.angle_beta   90.00
_cell.angle_gamma   90.00
#
_symmetry.space_group_name_H-M   'P 1'
#
loop_
_entity.id
_entity.type
_entity.pdbx_description
1 polymer ?
#
loop_
_entity_poly.entity_id
_entity_poly.type
_entity_poly.pdbx_seq_one_letter_code
_entity_poly.pdbx_strand_id
1 'polypeptide(L)'
;MRMANRSYLYVVDEVPGEGTTVRPRALAEWKWAVPDAYRVLLSPAPRAVPSTIWDPPVQAVLGDYDAGVAALERYLDALPQTEEVREWSRAALVALHDPQRRGRHLLLEVGEILEIAALPGADGEVGDAELAQAFERELAEVARTEWWIETAPGTTSKDLAQATGAGAWPSVLYFQPGPVDAAPAPAAAPPAPPAPPAPTPAPQPAPMPPTPQPSGAHPQPYPALPQTYGALPQTYGAPPQPGYAVPPPAPTGTPWLIGLLALVPIPFLSALVSGIVMASVGRGQRRRGGPNAENGRNAANWGLTYALLTVLLVVGHFVLLFTLARDSGVQGFFPLGTVITLWFALSLVHVVVSIVGGLRAGAGRVFRVPAIPFFRD
;
A
#
# COMPACT_ATOMS: atom_id res chain seq x y z
N MET A 1 -15.63 -3.46 -9.77
CA MET A 1 -14.45 -3.14 -8.92
C MET A 1 -13.98 -1.76 -9.34
N ARG A 2 -13.70 -0.81 -8.44
CA ARG A 2 -13.29 0.55 -8.85
C ARG A 2 -12.03 1.00 -8.12
N MET A 3 -11.05 1.39 -8.94
CA MET A 3 -10.14 2.53 -8.77
C MET A 3 -8.97 2.36 -7.81
N ALA A 4 -7.93 1.65 -8.26
CA ALA A 4 -6.58 2.01 -7.84
C ALA A 4 -6.00 3.16 -8.69
N ASN A 5 -6.53 3.34 -9.91
CA ASN A 5 -6.09 4.27 -10.95
C ASN A 5 -4.61 4.05 -11.26
N ARG A 6 -4.27 2.83 -11.70
CA ARG A 6 -2.88 2.40 -11.88
C ARG A 6 -2.64 1.67 -13.18
N SER A 7 -1.39 1.78 -13.64
CA SER A 7 -0.81 0.81 -14.57
C SER A 7 -0.01 -0.24 -13.78
N TYR A 8 -0.09 -1.49 -14.22
CA TYR A 8 0.64 -2.60 -13.61
C TYR A 8 1.52 -3.27 -14.65
N LEU A 9 2.77 -3.49 -14.27
CA LEU A 9 3.74 -4.21 -15.08
C LEU A 9 4.03 -5.56 -14.42
N TYR A 10 3.83 -6.61 -15.21
CA TYR A 10 4.06 -7.99 -14.84
C TYR A 10 5.08 -8.65 -15.75
N VAL A 11 5.61 -9.77 -15.28
CA VAL A 11 6.39 -10.72 -16.04
C VAL A 11 5.58 -12.00 -16.21
N VAL A 12 5.52 -12.51 -17.44
CA VAL A 12 4.80 -13.73 -17.79
C VAL A 12 5.66 -14.62 -18.67
N ASP A 13 5.51 -15.93 -18.52
CA ASP A 13 6.22 -16.89 -19.39
C ASP A 13 5.37 -17.28 -20.60
N GLU A 14 4.05 -17.22 -20.46
CA GLU A 14 3.08 -17.58 -21.50
C GLU A 14 2.28 -16.35 -21.97
N VAL A 15 1.85 -16.37 -23.23
CA VAL A 15 1.02 -15.32 -23.84
C VAL A 15 -0.42 -15.47 -23.36
N PRO A 16 -1.05 -14.43 -22.78
CA PRO A 16 -2.47 -14.47 -22.42
C PRO A 16 -3.38 -14.74 -23.63
N GLY A 17 -4.38 -15.62 -23.46
CA GLY A 17 -5.30 -16.02 -24.51
C GLY A 17 -6.29 -17.10 -24.06
N GLU A 18 -7.24 -17.47 -24.93
CA GLU A 18 -8.22 -18.52 -24.64
C GLU A 18 -7.54 -19.85 -24.27
N GLY A 19 -7.94 -20.43 -23.13
CA GLY A 19 -7.41 -21.70 -22.65
C GLY A 19 -6.00 -21.65 -22.05
N THR A 20 -5.35 -20.48 -21.99
CA THR A 20 -4.00 -20.34 -21.44
C THR A 20 -4.04 -19.82 -20.00
N THR A 21 -3.55 -20.62 -19.05
CA THR A 21 -3.41 -20.17 -17.66
C THR A 21 -2.09 -19.42 -17.50
N VAL A 22 -2.16 -18.10 -17.42
CA VAL A 22 -1.00 -17.25 -17.20
C VAL A 22 -0.78 -17.06 -15.70
N ARG A 23 0.50 -16.99 -15.28
CA ARG A 23 0.88 -16.67 -13.89
C ARG A 23 1.71 -15.38 -13.85
N PRO A 24 1.06 -14.20 -13.85
CA PRO A 24 1.76 -12.92 -13.80
C PRO A 24 2.55 -12.77 -12.50
N ARG A 25 3.85 -12.51 -12.65
CA ARG A 25 4.75 -12.13 -11.56
C ARG A 25 4.84 -10.62 -11.50
N ALA A 26 4.64 -10.07 -10.32
CA ALA A 26 4.71 -8.63 -10.06
C ALA A 26 6.10 -8.06 -10.42
N LEU A 27 6.13 -6.96 -11.17
CA LEU A 27 7.37 -6.23 -11.45
C LEU A 27 7.32 -4.78 -10.93
N ALA A 28 6.31 -4.00 -11.35
CA ALA A 28 6.17 -2.61 -10.94
C ALA A 28 4.73 -2.08 -11.09
N GLU A 29 4.37 -1.04 -10.33
CA GLU A 29 3.10 -0.32 -10.48
C GLU A 29 3.30 1.19 -10.52
N TRP A 30 2.47 1.90 -11.27
CA TRP A 30 2.47 3.36 -11.31
C TRP A 30 1.06 3.92 -11.15
N LYS A 31 0.93 5.02 -10.41
CA LYS A 31 -0.36 5.68 -10.18
C LYS A 31 -0.64 6.75 -11.24
N TRP A 32 -1.91 6.85 -11.63
CA TRP A 32 -2.48 7.92 -12.44
C TRP A 32 -1.96 8.07 -13.87
N ALA A 33 -1.01 7.23 -14.29
CA ALA A 33 -0.45 7.25 -15.64
C ALA A 33 0.18 5.90 -16.00
N VAL A 34 0.47 5.73 -17.29
CA VAL A 34 1.48 4.77 -17.78
C VAL A 34 2.80 5.52 -17.88
N PRO A 35 3.85 5.15 -17.12
CA PRO A 35 5.14 5.83 -17.17
C PRO A 35 5.90 5.48 -18.45
N ASP A 36 6.75 6.39 -18.92
CA ASP A 36 7.46 6.22 -20.19
C ASP A 36 8.43 5.03 -20.12
N ALA A 37 9.02 4.75 -18.96
CA ALA A 37 9.80 3.53 -18.73
C ALA A 37 9.03 2.25 -19.09
N TYR A 38 7.73 2.19 -18.79
CA TYR A 38 6.91 1.01 -19.12
C TYR A 38 6.62 0.96 -20.61
N ARG A 39 6.32 2.11 -21.22
CA ARG A 39 6.09 2.19 -22.66
C ARG A 39 7.32 1.74 -23.44
N VAL A 40 8.51 2.23 -23.07
CA VAL A 40 9.78 1.84 -23.69
C VAL A 40 10.08 0.36 -23.49
N LEU A 41 9.82 -0.20 -22.31
CA LEU A 41 9.96 -1.64 -22.06
C LEU A 41 9.10 -2.49 -22.99
N LEU A 42 7.92 -2.00 -23.37
CA LEU A 42 6.98 -2.72 -24.23
C LEU A 42 7.11 -2.31 -25.71
N SER A 43 7.88 -1.28 -26.03
CA SER A 43 7.95 -0.70 -27.37
C SER A 43 8.51 -1.61 -28.46
N PRO A 44 9.39 -2.60 -28.18
CA PRO A 44 9.84 -3.53 -29.20
C PRO A 44 8.72 -4.52 -29.57
N ALA A 45 8.09 -4.29 -30.71
CA ALA A 45 7.03 -5.13 -31.27
C ALA A 45 5.88 -5.44 -30.28
N PRO A 46 5.19 -4.42 -29.72
CA PRO A 46 4.10 -4.61 -28.79
C PRO A 46 2.93 -5.36 -29.43
N ARG A 47 2.24 -6.16 -28.62
CA ARG A 47 1.07 -6.94 -29.05
C ARG A 47 -0.10 -6.70 -28.10
N ALA A 48 -1.29 -6.55 -28.67
CA ALA A 48 -2.53 -6.62 -27.90
C ALA A 48 -2.80 -8.06 -27.47
N VAL A 49 -3.09 -8.26 -26.19
CA VAL A 49 -3.55 -9.53 -25.61
C VAL A 49 -4.72 -9.30 -24.68
N PRO A 50 -5.55 -10.31 -24.37
CA PRO A 50 -6.57 -10.16 -23.32
C PRO A 50 -5.94 -9.79 -21.99
N SER A 51 -6.60 -8.92 -21.22
CA SER A 51 -6.20 -8.64 -19.85
C SER A 51 -6.25 -9.91 -18.99
N THR A 52 -5.33 -10.02 -18.05
CA THR A 52 -5.28 -11.06 -17.03
C THR A 52 -5.97 -10.64 -15.73
N ILE A 53 -6.36 -9.37 -15.61
CA ILE A 53 -6.89 -8.81 -14.36
C ILE A 53 -8.27 -8.17 -14.52
N TRP A 54 -8.68 -7.84 -15.74
CA TRP A 54 -10.01 -7.35 -16.08
C TRP A 54 -10.73 -8.30 -17.02
N ASP A 55 -12.05 -8.35 -16.89
CA ASP A 55 -12.90 -9.15 -17.78
C ASP A 55 -12.84 -8.61 -19.22
N PRO A 56 -13.04 -9.46 -20.24
CA PRO A 56 -13.21 -9.01 -21.61
C PRO A 56 -14.28 -7.90 -21.71
N PRO A 57 -14.12 -6.91 -22.60
CA PRO A 57 -13.15 -6.86 -23.71
C PRO A 57 -11.81 -6.17 -23.39
N VAL A 58 -11.47 -5.94 -22.13
CA VAL A 58 -10.26 -5.19 -21.75
C VAL A 58 -8.98 -5.90 -22.23
N GLN A 59 -8.09 -5.13 -22.84
CA GLN A 59 -6.82 -5.61 -23.38
C GLN A 59 -5.61 -5.12 -22.55
N ALA A 60 -4.52 -5.85 -22.68
CA ALA A 60 -3.21 -5.55 -22.13
C ALA A 60 -2.16 -5.51 -23.25
N VAL A 61 -1.02 -4.87 -22.98
CA VAL A 61 0.11 -4.80 -23.91
C VAL A 61 1.15 -5.83 -23.51
N LEU A 62 1.50 -6.72 -24.44
CA LEU A 62 2.56 -7.71 -24.28
C LEU A 62 3.79 -7.32 -25.09
N GLY A 63 4.98 -7.52 -24.53
CA GLY A 63 6.26 -7.31 -25.20
C GLY A 63 7.28 -8.39 -24.81
N ASP A 64 8.32 -8.55 -25.62
CA ASP A 64 9.43 -9.44 -25.30
C ASP A 64 10.27 -8.86 -24.15
N TYR A 65 10.62 -9.70 -23.17
CA TYR A 65 11.33 -9.23 -21.98
C TYR A 65 12.71 -8.69 -22.33
N ASP A 66 13.48 -9.42 -23.13
CA ASP A 66 14.87 -9.10 -23.43
C ASP A 66 15.01 -7.90 -24.36
N ALA A 67 14.22 -7.89 -25.43
CA ALA A 67 14.17 -6.75 -26.34
C ALA A 67 13.72 -5.49 -25.58
N GLY A 68 12.74 -5.63 -24.68
CA GLY A 68 12.24 -4.55 -23.84
C GLY A 68 13.30 -3.96 -22.92
N VAL A 69 14.01 -4.81 -22.17
CA VAL A 69 15.10 -4.36 -21.27
C VAL A 69 16.20 -3.68 -22.06
N ALA A 70 16.61 -4.22 -23.22
CA ALA A 70 17.60 -3.59 -24.08
C ALA A 70 17.14 -2.22 -24.62
N ALA A 71 15.86 -2.08 -24.96
CA ALA A 71 15.31 -0.79 -25.37
C ALA A 71 15.31 0.23 -24.23
N LEU A 72 14.94 -0.19 -23.01
CA LEU A 72 14.97 0.67 -21.84
C LEU A 72 16.39 1.12 -21.51
N GLU A 73 17.39 0.24 -21.57
CA GLU A 73 18.79 0.62 -21.34
C GLU A 73 19.24 1.75 -22.27
N ARG A 74 18.98 1.61 -23.59
CA ARG A 74 19.31 2.67 -24.56
C ARG A 74 18.59 3.99 -24.27
N TYR A 75 17.33 3.90 -23.85
CA TYR A 75 16.54 5.07 -23.48
C TYR A 75 17.08 5.77 -22.22
N LEU A 76 17.40 5.01 -21.17
CA LEU A 76 17.95 5.54 -19.92
C LEU A 76 19.34 6.16 -20.12
N ASP A 77 20.15 5.61 -21.02
CA ASP A 77 21.44 6.18 -21.41
C ASP A 77 21.28 7.50 -22.18
N ALA A 78 20.18 7.66 -22.93
CA ALA A 78 19.88 8.88 -23.69
C ALA A 78 19.25 10.00 -22.84
N LEU A 79 18.72 9.71 -21.65
CA LEU A 79 18.16 10.71 -20.73
C LEU A 79 19.23 11.69 -20.22
N PRO A 80 18.82 12.90 -19.75
CA PRO A 80 19.72 13.82 -19.06
C PRO A 80 20.38 13.15 -17.84
N GLN A 81 21.71 13.03 -17.88
CA GLN A 81 22.48 12.32 -16.86
C GLN A 81 22.69 13.15 -15.59
N THR A 82 21.60 13.44 -14.87
CA THR A 82 21.63 14.00 -13.51
C THR A 82 21.95 12.91 -12.48
N GLU A 83 22.23 13.31 -11.24
CA GLU A 83 22.46 12.34 -10.15
C GLU A 83 21.21 11.50 -9.86
N GLU A 84 20.04 12.13 -9.82
CA GLU A 84 18.74 11.46 -9.62
C GLU A 84 18.45 10.44 -10.73
N VAL A 85 18.68 10.81 -11.99
CA VAL A 85 18.46 9.90 -13.13
C VAL A 85 19.37 8.69 -13.02
N ARG A 86 20.65 8.86 -12.70
CA ARG A 86 21.56 7.72 -12.50
C ARG A 86 21.09 6.80 -11.38
N GLU A 87 20.61 7.35 -10.27
CA GLU A 87 20.08 6.56 -9.15
C GLU A 87 18.84 5.77 -9.54
N TRP A 88 17.85 6.43 -10.15
CA TRP A 88 16.59 5.80 -10.54
C TRP A 88 16.76 4.78 -11.68
N SER A 89 17.59 5.10 -12.69
CA SER A 89 17.97 4.17 -13.75
C SER A 89 18.63 2.92 -13.17
N ARG A 90 19.56 3.08 -12.21
CA ARG A 90 20.20 1.95 -11.54
C ARG A 90 19.19 1.09 -10.80
N ALA A 91 18.22 1.69 -10.09
CA ALA A 91 17.17 0.94 -9.39
C ALA A 91 16.30 0.11 -10.36
N ALA A 92 15.92 0.70 -11.50
CA ALA A 92 15.18 0.01 -12.56
C ALA A 92 15.97 -1.19 -13.10
N LEU A 93 17.23 -0.96 -13.50
CA LEU A 93 18.08 -1.99 -14.09
C LEU A 93 18.42 -3.11 -13.10
N VAL A 94 18.64 -2.80 -11.81
CA VAL A 94 18.83 -3.82 -10.78
C VAL A 94 17.60 -4.73 -10.65
N ALA A 95 16.39 -4.16 -10.75
CA ALA A 95 15.17 -4.95 -10.68
C ALA A 95 14.94 -5.83 -11.92
N LEU A 96 15.29 -5.33 -13.11
CA LEU A 96 15.13 -6.01 -14.40
C LEU A 96 16.20 -7.06 -14.69
N HIS A 97 17.42 -6.86 -14.18
CA HIS A 97 18.51 -7.84 -14.32
C HIS A 97 18.51 -8.93 -13.24
N ASP A 98 17.59 -8.86 -12.27
CA ASP A 98 17.42 -9.92 -11.28
C ASP A 98 16.98 -11.23 -11.96
N PRO A 99 17.81 -12.29 -11.98
CA PRO A 99 17.48 -13.54 -12.64
C PRO A 99 16.21 -14.20 -12.07
N GLN A 100 15.86 -13.92 -10.81
CA GLN A 100 14.66 -14.47 -10.19
C GLN A 100 13.37 -13.79 -10.68
N ARG A 101 13.49 -12.62 -11.31
CA ARG A 101 12.36 -11.81 -11.78
C ARG A 101 12.22 -11.82 -13.29
N ARG A 102 13.18 -12.37 -14.01
CA ARG A 102 13.10 -12.56 -15.47
C ARG A 102 11.96 -13.52 -15.86
N GLY A 103 11.53 -13.37 -17.09
CA GLY A 103 10.59 -14.26 -17.75
C GLY A 103 10.70 -14.09 -19.26
N ARG A 104 9.75 -14.65 -20.00
CA ARG A 104 9.76 -14.55 -21.47
C ARG A 104 9.20 -13.24 -21.98
N HIS A 105 8.17 -12.72 -21.30
CA HIS A 105 7.45 -11.54 -21.74
C HIS A 105 7.19 -10.58 -20.59
N LEU A 106 7.02 -9.32 -20.96
CA LEU A 106 6.46 -8.26 -20.13
C LEU A 106 4.98 -8.10 -20.48
N LEU A 107 4.14 -7.94 -19.47
CA LEU A 107 2.70 -7.72 -19.61
C LEU A 107 2.32 -6.43 -18.88
N LEU A 108 1.82 -5.45 -19.64
CA LEU A 108 1.40 -4.15 -19.14
C LEU A 108 -0.12 -4.05 -19.15
N GLU A 109 -0.68 -3.95 -17.96
CA GLU A 109 -2.10 -3.82 -17.69
C GLU A 109 -2.45 -2.33 -17.49
N VAL A 110 -3.23 -1.76 -18.43
CA VAL A 110 -3.53 -0.32 -18.52
C VAL A 110 -5.02 0.02 -18.38
N GLY A 111 -5.89 -0.97 -18.22
CA GLY A 111 -7.35 -0.84 -18.27
C GLY A 111 -7.90 0.31 -17.43
N GLU A 112 -7.48 0.45 -16.16
CA GLU A 112 -7.92 1.55 -15.29
C GLU A 112 -7.48 2.94 -15.79
N ILE A 113 -6.27 3.06 -16.36
CA ILE A 113 -5.77 4.35 -16.87
C ILE A 113 -6.52 4.74 -18.15
N LEU A 114 -6.80 3.76 -19.01
CA LEU A 114 -7.53 4.00 -20.26
C LEU A 114 -9.00 4.30 -20.00
N GLU A 115 -9.63 3.66 -19.02
CA GLU A 115 -10.99 4.00 -18.60
C GLU A 115 -11.06 5.47 -18.21
N ILE A 116 -10.13 5.97 -17.37
CA ILE A 116 -10.08 7.38 -16.99
C ILE A 116 -9.89 8.30 -18.20
N ALA A 117 -8.98 7.95 -19.11
CA ALA A 117 -8.71 8.73 -20.31
C ALA A 117 -9.88 8.73 -21.31
N ALA A 118 -10.71 7.69 -21.28
CA ALA A 118 -11.86 7.52 -22.16
C ALA A 118 -13.17 8.06 -21.56
N LEU A 119 -13.19 8.46 -20.28
CA LEU A 119 -14.36 9.08 -19.65
C LEU A 119 -14.68 10.43 -20.32
N PRO A 120 -15.85 10.57 -21.00
CA PRO A 120 -16.37 11.89 -21.29
C PRO A 120 -16.69 12.59 -19.97
N GLY A 121 -16.47 13.90 -19.89
CA GLY A 121 -16.60 14.68 -18.66
C GLY A 121 -17.92 14.40 -17.90
N ALA A 122 -17.79 14.24 -16.58
CA ALA A 122 -18.84 14.02 -15.57
C ALA A 122 -19.85 12.88 -15.89
N ASP A 123 -19.57 11.72 -15.29
CA ASP A 123 -20.54 10.71 -14.84
C ASP A 123 -20.97 9.62 -15.85
N GLY A 124 -20.38 9.55 -17.04
CA GLY A 124 -20.63 8.45 -17.99
C GLY A 124 -19.89 7.16 -17.67
N GLU A 125 -20.48 6.00 -17.95
CA GLU A 125 -19.74 4.74 -18.13
C GLU A 125 -19.04 4.77 -19.50
N VAL A 126 -17.78 4.31 -19.57
CA VAL A 126 -17.03 4.21 -20.83
C VAL A 126 -17.59 3.02 -21.61
N GLY A 127 -18.01 3.24 -22.85
CA GLY A 127 -18.41 2.14 -23.72
C GLY A 127 -17.20 1.35 -24.23
N ASP A 128 -17.43 0.09 -24.57
CA ASP A 128 -16.39 -0.82 -25.05
C ASP A 128 -15.65 -0.27 -26.29
N ALA A 129 -16.35 0.48 -27.15
CA ALA A 129 -15.77 1.09 -28.34
C ALA A 129 -14.83 2.27 -28.01
N GLU A 130 -15.17 3.10 -27.02
CA GLU A 130 -14.29 4.17 -26.55
C GLU A 130 -13.04 3.59 -25.86
N LEU A 131 -13.20 2.55 -25.05
CA LEU A 131 -12.10 1.87 -24.38
C LEU A 131 -11.16 1.20 -25.39
N ALA A 132 -11.71 0.51 -26.40
CA ALA A 132 -10.93 -0.07 -27.48
C ALA A 132 -10.14 0.99 -28.26
N GLN A 133 -10.77 2.13 -28.60
CA GLN A 133 -10.07 3.23 -29.26
C GLN A 133 -8.97 3.85 -28.38
N ALA A 134 -9.19 3.96 -27.06
CA ALA A 134 -8.17 4.41 -26.13
C ALA A 134 -6.99 3.44 -26.07
N PHE A 135 -7.26 2.14 -26.07
CA PHE A 135 -6.23 1.12 -26.10
C PHE A 135 -5.42 1.14 -27.40
N GLU A 136 -6.07 1.23 -28.57
CA GLU A 136 -5.38 1.33 -29.86
C GLU A 136 -4.44 2.55 -29.94
N ARG A 137 -4.85 3.69 -29.37
CA ARG A 137 -3.98 4.87 -29.25
C ARG A 137 -2.76 4.61 -28.38
N GLU A 138 -2.96 3.99 -27.21
CA GLU A 138 -1.86 3.65 -26.31
C GLU A 138 -0.91 2.60 -26.91
N LEU A 139 -1.45 1.60 -27.62
CA LEU A 139 -0.65 0.60 -28.32
C LEU A 139 0.20 1.24 -29.43
N ALA A 140 -0.38 2.14 -30.22
CA ALA A 140 0.32 2.89 -31.26
C ALA A 140 1.41 3.80 -30.67
N GLU A 141 1.15 4.40 -29.51
CA GLU A 141 2.09 5.23 -28.75
C GLU A 141 3.28 4.41 -28.24
N VAL A 142 3.01 3.25 -27.64
CA VAL A 142 4.02 2.30 -27.16
C VAL A 142 4.92 1.81 -28.30
N ALA A 143 4.38 1.54 -29.49
CA ALA A 143 5.15 0.99 -30.61
C ALA A 143 6.30 1.88 -31.14
N ARG A 144 6.42 3.12 -30.68
CA ARG A 144 7.37 4.13 -31.19
C ARG A 144 8.76 4.06 -30.55
N THR A 145 9.39 2.88 -30.52
CA THR A 145 10.69 2.65 -29.83
C THR A 145 11.74 3.73 -30.08
N GLU A 146 12.06 4.00 -31.36
CA GLU A 146 13.13 4.94 -31.69
C GLU A 146 12.75 6.40 -31.35
N TRP A 147 11.48 6.76 -31.48
CA TRP A 147 11.01 8.09 -31.08
C TRP A 147 11.23 8.35 -29.59
N TRP A 148 11.00 7.35 -28.72
CA TRP A 148 11.27 7.48 -27.28
C TRP A 148 12.74 7.75 -27.01
N ILE A 149 13.64 7.03 -27.68
CA ILE A 149 15.10 7.17 -27.51
C ILE A 149 15.59 8.52 -28.05
N GLU A 150 15.13 8.93 -29.24
CA GLU A 150 15.51 10.20 -29.87
C GLU A 150 15.05 11.43 -29.08
N THR A 151 13.91 11.33 -28.38
CA THR A 151 13.34 12.44 -27.60
C THR A 151 13.80 12.47 -26.14
N ALA A 152 14.37 11.37 -25.62
CA ALA A 152 14.87 11.26 -24.25
C ALA A 152 15.81 12.41 -23.80
N PRO A 153 16.73 12.94 -24.64
CA PRO A 153 17.58 14.06 -24.22
C PRO A 153 16.80 15.34 -23.87
N GLY A 154 15.58 15.48 -24.39
CA GLY A 154 14.70 16.62 -24.16
C GLY A 154 13.80 16.50 -22.91
N THR A 155 13.86 15.39 -22.17
CA THR A 155 13.01 15.16 -21.00
C THR A 155 13.26 16.21 -19.91
N THR A 156 12.18 16.83 -19.43
CA THR A 156 12.27 17.90 -18.43
C THR A 156 12.38 17.35 -17.01
N SER A 157 12.93 18.13 -16.07
CA SER A 157 13.16 17.68 -14.68
C SER A 157 11.90 17.16 -13.99
N LYS A 158 10.73 17.73 -14.26
CA LYS A 158 9.43 17.29 -13.71
C LYS A 158 8.99 15.91 -14.23
N ASP A 159 9.49 15.48 -15.38
CA ASP A 159 9.07 14.26 -16.06
C ASP A 159 10.08 13.11 -15.83
N LEU A 160 11.27 13.39 -15.30
CA LEU A 160 12.34 12.40 -15.10
C LEU A 160 11.93 11.22 -14.20
N ALA A 161 11.05 11.46 -13.22
CA ALA A 161 10.53 10.39 -12.39
C ALA A 161 9.68 9.40 -13.19
N GLN A 162 8.85 9.90 -14.11
CA GLN A 162 8.04 9.08 -15.00
C GLN A 162 8.89 8.40 -16.08
N ALA A 163 9.89 9.11 -16.60
CA ALA A 163 10.86 8.59 -17.57
C ALA A 163 11.62 7.37 -17.04
N THR A 164 12.03 7.41 -15.77
CA THR A 164 12.82 6.33 -15.14
C THR A 164 11.97 5.28 -14.40
N GLY A 165 10.69 5.55 -14.17
CA GLY A 165 9.85 4.74 -13.27
C GLY A 165 10.30 4.86 -11.80
N ALA A 166 10.81 6.02 -11.40
CA ALA A 166 11.33 6.27 -10.06
C ALA A 166 10.35 5.87 -8.95
N GLY A 167 10.80 5.02 -8.04
CA GLY A 167 10.01 4.53 -6.90
C GLY A 167 8.98 3.43 -7.23
N ALA A 168 8.85 3.03 -8.49
CA ALA A 168 8.01 1.89 -8.88
C ALA A 168 8.75 0.54 -8.86
N TRP A 169 10.07 0.57 -8.94
CA TRP A 169 10.93 -0.60 -8.88
C TRP A 169 11.45 -0.83 -7.45
N PRO A 170 11.43 -2.04 -6.88
CA PRO A 170 10.48 -3.15 -7.01
C PRO A 170 9.34 -3.03 -5.97
N SER A 171 8.14 -2.70 -6.42
CA SER A 171 6.99 -2.51 -5.56
C SER A 171 6.20 -3.80 -5.33
N VAL A 172 5.73 -4.02 -4.10
CA VAL A 172 4.57 -4.92 -3.86
C VAL A 172 3.38 -4.30 -4.59
N LEU A 173 2.82 -5.01 -5.57
CA LEU A 173 1.71 -4.50 -6.36
C LEU A 173 0.42 -4.45 -5.54
N TYR A 174 -0.40 -3.46 -5.84
CA TYR A 174 -1.75 -3.33 -5.30
C TYR A 174 -2.65 -4.48 -5.76
N PHE A 175 -2.41 -5.02 -6.96
CA PHE A 175 -3.09 -6.20 -7.47
C PHE A 175 -2.08 -7.28 -7.87
N GLN A 176 -2.29 -8.49 -7.37
CA GLN A 176 -1.58 -9.69 -7.80
C GLN A 176 -2.63 -10.76 -8.13
N PRO A 177 -2.70 -11.24 -9.39
CA PRO A 177 -3.65 -12.28 -9.75
C PRO A 177 -3.37 -13.54 -8.91
N GLY A 178 -4.39 -14.01 -8.19
CA GLY A 178 -4.32 -15.24 -7.43
C GLY A 178 -4.26 -16.47 -8.36
N PRO A 179 -3.83 -17.64 -7.86
CA PRO A 179 -3.92 -18.87 -8.65
C PRO A 179 -5.38 -19.15 -9.00
N VAL A 180 -5.69 -19.17 -10.31
CA VAL A 180 -6.93 -19.72 -10.87
C VAL A 180 -6.88 -21.23 -10.66
N ASP A 181 -7.40 -21.67 -9.52
CA ASP A 181 -7.97 -23.01 -9.23
C ASP A 181 -8.23 -23.11 -7.72
N ALA A 182 -9.27 -22.43 -7.24
CA ALA A 182 -9.96 -22.89 -6.06
C ALA A 182 -11.03 -23.88 -6.54
N ALA A 183 -10.64 -25.14 -6.72
CA ALA A 183 -11.59 -26.23 -6.76
C ALA A 183 -12.56 -26.08 -5.55
N PRO A 184 -13.88 -26.33 -5.72
CA PRO A 184 -14.82 -26.23 -4.62
C PRO A 184 -14.30 -27.08 -3.46
N ALA A 185 -14.24 -26.47 -2.27
CA ALA A 185 -13.77 -27.13 -1.07
C ALA A 185 -14.41 -28.52 -0.94
N PRO A 186 -13.65 -29.60 -0.70
CA PRO A 186 -14.26 -30.90 -0.46
C PRO A 186 -15.21 -30.76 0.73
N ALA A 187 -16.46 -31.19 0.53
CA ALA A 187 -17.51 -31.14 1.54
C ALA A 187 -16.96 -31.69 2.86
N ALA A 188 -17.17 -30.94 3.94
CA ALA A 188 -16.68 -31.29 5.27
C ALA A 188 -17.08 -32.72 5.62
N ALA A 189 -16.07 -33.56 5.88
CA ALA A 189 -16.29 -34.90 6.40
C ALA A 189 -17.01 -34.81 7.78
N PRO A 190 -17.92 -35.74 8.09
CA PRO A 190 -18.62 -35.74 9.38
C PRO A 190 -17.63 -35.85 10.55
N PRO A 191 -17.95 -35.24 11.71
CA PRO A 191 -17.03 -35.17 12.84
C PRO A 191 -16.73 -36.55 13.40
N ALA A 192 -15.45 -36.82 13.63
CA ALA A 192 -14.97 -38.05 14.26
C ALA A 192 -15.40 -38.13 15.74
N PRO A 193 -15.68 -39.34 16.27
CA PRO A 193 -16.07 -39.53 17.67
C PRO A 193 -14.93 -39.16 18.66
N PRO A 194 -15.26 -38.75 19.89
CA PRO A 194 -14.27 -38.29 20.86
C PRO A 194 -13.39 -39.44 21.36
N ALA A 195 -12.08 -39.17 21.47
CA ALA A 195 -11.07 -40.10 21.97
C ALA A 195 -11.17 -40.32 23.50
N PRO A 196 -10.82 -41.53 24.01
CA PRO A 196 -10.87 -41.85 25.44
C PRO A 196 -9.74 -41.19 26.26
N PRO A 197 -9.91 -41.01 27.58
CA PRO A 197 -8.97 -40.30 28.44
C PRO A 197 -7.69 -41.10 28.73
N ALA A 198 -6.57 -40.39 28.86
CA ALA A 198 -5.23 -40.95 29.10
C ALA A 198 -5.02 -41.44 30.54
N PRO A 199 -4.14 -42.45 30.78
CA PRO A 199 -3.86 -42.99 32.10
C PRO A 199 -2.85 -42.16 32.92
N THR A 200 -3.01 -42.22 34.24
CA THR A 200 -2.30 -41.48 35.30
C THR A 200 -0.82 -41.87 35.46
N PRO A 201 0.11 -40.96 35.83
CA PRO A 201 1.53 -41.30 36.03
C PRO A 201 1.81 -41.95 37.40
N ALA A 202 2.79 -42.87 37.46
CA ALA A 202 3.27 -43.56 38.65
C ALA A 202 4.37 -42.78 39.43
N PRO A 203 4.64 -43.10 40.71
CA PRO A 203 5.50 -42.29 41.60
C PRO A 203 7.01 -42.55 41.44
N GLN A 204 7.83 -41.50 41.63
CA GLN A 204 9.30 -41.52 41.61
C GLN A 204 9.93 -42.04 42.92
N PRO A 205 11.10 -42.72 42.89
CA PRO A 205 11.85 -43.11 44.09
C PRO A 205 12.86 -42.05 44.60
N ALA A 206 13.17 -42.14 45.90
CA ALA A 206 13.91 -41.18 46.75
C ALA A 206 15.47 -41.23 46.62
N PRO A 207 16.20 -40.20 47.09
CA PRO A 207 17.65 -40.03 46.85
C PRO A 207 18.57 -40.68 47.91
N MET A 208 19.78 -41.07 47.49
CA MET A 208 20.87 -41.62 48.35
C MET A 208 21.89 -40.55 48.82
N PRO A 209 22.65 -40.78 49.92
CA PRO A 209 23.56 -39.80 50.54
C PRO A 209 25.03 -39.87 50.02
N PRO A 210 25.91 -38.90 50.35
CA PRO A 210 27.13 -38.60 49.60
C PRO A 210 28.43 -39.21 50.19
N THR A 211 29.47 -39.32 49.34
CA THR A 211 30.86 -39.69 49.71
C THR A 211 31.86 -38.56 49.38
N PRO A 212 33.02 -38.45 50.06
CA PRO A 212 33.85 -37.23 50.11
C PRO A 212 35.00 -37.17 49.06
N GLN A 213 35.37 -35.95 48.66
CA GLN A 213 36.49 -35.61 47.76
C GLN A 213 37.84 -35.44 48.50
N PRO A 214 38.99 -35.52 47.78
CA PRO A 214 40.24 -34.90 48.19
C PRO A 214 40.69 -33.73 47.29
N SER A 215 41.48 -32.85 47.90
CA SER A 215 41.86 -31.47 47.52
C SER A 215 43.12 -31.36 46.65
N GLY A 216 43.25 -30.26 45.87
CA GLY A 216 44.53 -29.82 45.29
C GLY A 216 44.51 -28.49 44.51
N ALA A 217 45.12 -27.45 45.11
CA ALA A 217 45.85 -26.27 44.58
C ALA A 217 45.22 -25.19 43.63
N HIS A 218 45.49 -23.92 44.01
CA HIS A 218 45.10 -22.56 43.50
C HIS A 218 45.89 -22.05 42.25
N PRO A 219 45.66 -20.86 41.60
CA PRO A 219 44.98 -19.61 42.06
C PRO A 219 44.04 -18.82 41.08
N GLN A 220 43.40 -17.78 41.66
CA GLN A 220 42.32 -16.82 41.25
C GLN A 220 42.78 -15.62 40.36
N PRO A 221 41.98 -14.57 39.92
CA PRO A 221 40.54 -14.20 40.17
C PRO A 221 39.69 -13.54 39.01
N TYR A 222 38.37 -13.36 39.26
CA TYR A 222 37.34 -12.37 38.74
C TYR A 222 36.57 -12.59 37.41
N PRO A 223 35.33 -12.03 37.23
CA PRO A 223 34.05 -12.40 37.84
C PRO A 223 32.94 -12.83 36.84
N ALA A 224 31.87 -13.42 37.38
CA ALA A 224 30.69 -13.93 36.68
C ALA A 224 29.75 -12.84 36.13
N LEU A 225 29.08 -13.15 35.02
CA LEU A 225 27.77 -12.60 34.63
C LEU A 225 26.78 -13.76 34.42
N PRO A 226 25.49 -13.61 34.77
CA PRO A 226 24.57 -14.73 34.95
C PRO A 226 24.06 -15.32 33.63
N GLN A 227 24.01 -16.65 33.57
CA GLN A 227 23.21 -17.39 32.60
C GLN A 227 21.72 -17.26 32.91
N THR A 228 20.90 -17.20 31.87
CA THR A 228 19.47 -17.49 31.96
C THR A 228 19.05 -18.41 30.80
N TYR A 229 18.76 -19.66 31.19
CA TYR A 229 17.74 -20.63 30.70
C TYR A 229 17.19 -20.46 29.27
N GLY A 230 17.05 -21.49 28.44
CA GLY A 230 17.16 -22.93 28.62
C GLY A 230 16.69 -23.60 27.32
N ALA A 231 17.43 -24.61 26.87
CA ALA A 231 17.13 -25.39 25.67
C ALA A 231 15.94 -26.35 25.92
N LEU A 232 15.03 -26.46 24.95
CA LEU A 232 14.02 -27.51 24.83
C LEU A 232 14.29 -28.33 23.55
N PRO A 233 13.90 -29.63 23.52
CA PRO A 233 14.60 -30.66 22.76
C PRO A 233 14.32 -30.66 21.26
N GLN A 234 15.37 -30.92 20.48
CA GLN A 234 15.36 -31.10 19.03
C GLN A 234 14.59 -32.38 18.64
N THR A 235 13.38 -32.23 18.10
CA THR A 235 12.72 -33.29 17.32
C THR A 235 13.27 -33.29 15.90
N TYR A 236 14.10 -34.28 15.58
CA TYR A 236 14.54 -34.58 14.22
C TYR A 236 13.34 -35.07 13.38
N GLY A 237 13.10 -34.42 12.22
CA GLY A 237 12.37 -35.03 11.11
C GLY A 237 11.28 -34.19 10.44
N ALA A 238 11.65 -33.19 9.63
CA ALA A 238 10.92 -32.78 8.42
C ALA A 238 11.82 -31.83 7.58
N PRO A 239 11.87 -31.94 6.24
CA PRO A 239 12.56 -30.96 5.41
C PRO A 239 11.90 -29.57 5.58
N PRO A 240 12.68 -28.47 5.54
CA PRO A 240 12.14 -27.13 5.74
C PRO A 240 11.14 -26.82 4.62
N GLN A 241 9.87 -26.73 4.99
CA GLN A 241 8.85 -26.06 4.17
C GLN A 241 9.37 -24.64 3.88
N PRO A 242 9.40 -24.18 2.62
CA PRO A 242 9.70 -22.78 2.31
C PRO A 242 8.75 -21.91 3.11
N GLY A 243 9.30 -21.22 4.11
CA GLY A 243 8.54 -20.29 4.92
C GLY A 243 7.95 -19.24 3.99
N TYR A 244 6.63 -19.28 3.81
CA TYR A 244 5.88 -18.17 3.23
C TYR A 244 6.28 -16.94 4.04
N ALA A 245 7.04 -16.04 3.42
CA ALA A 245 7.27 -14.72 3.97
C ALA A 245 5.88 -14.11 4.17
N VAL A 246 5.50 -13.90 5.43
CA VAL A 246 4.28 -13.15 5.76
C VAL A 246 4.45 -11.79 5.08
N PRO A 247 3.56 -11.38 4.17
CA PRO A 247 3.68 -10.12 3.49
C PRO A 247 3.82 -9.00 4.52
N PRO A 248 4.69 -8.00 4.31
CA PRO A 248 4.72 -6.83 5.18
C PRO A 248 3.29 -6.25 5.26
N PRO A 249 2.82 -5.83 6.44
CA PRO A 249 1.46 -5.35 6.59
C PRO A 249 1.19 -4.20 5.62
N ALA A 250 0.12 -4.32 4.82
CA ALA A 250 -0.32 -3.31 3.86
C ALA A 250 -0.40 -1.92 4.55
N PRO A 251 -0.09 -0.80 3.87
CA PRO A 251 -0.06 0.53 4.49
C PRO A 251 -1.37 0.85 5.20
N THR A 252 -1.29 0.83 6.52
CA THR A 252 -2.39 0.86 7.49
C THR A 252 -2.72 2.30 7.95
N GLY A 253 -1.83 3.27 7.68
CA GLY A 253 -1.87 4.64 8.20
C GLY A 253 -2.54 5.69 7.30
N THR A 254 -2.97 5.30 6.09
CA THR A 254 -3.61 6.21 5.13
C THR A 254 -4.79 7.03 5.66
N PRO A 255 -5.75 6.47 6.45
CA PRO A 255 -6.92 7.25 6.83
C PRO A 255 -6.55 8.35 7.85
N TRP A 256 -5.48 8.14 8.63
CA TRP A 256 -4.98 9.14 9.58
C TRP A 256 -4.31 10.33 8.88
N LEU A 257 -3.48 10.06 7.87
CA LEU A 257 -2.74 11.11 7.14
C LEU A 257 -3.65 12.02 6.30
N ILE A 258 -4.83 11.53 5.90
CA ILE A 258 -5.87 12.36 5.25
C ILE A 258 -6.35 13.50 6.16
N GLY A 259 -6.24 13.34 7.49
CA GLY A 259 -6.51 14.42 8.45
C GLY A 259 -5.61 15.65 8.24
N LEU A 260 -4.47 15.51 7.54
CA LEU A 260 -3.60 16.65 7.24
C LEU A 260 -4.15 17.58 6.17
N LEU A 261 -5.24 17.22 5.48
CA LEU A 261 -5.99 18.15 4.63
C LEU A 261 -6.48 19.39 5.40
N ALA A 262 -6.59 19.31 6.73
CA ALA A 262 -6.91 20.45 7.59
C ALA A 262 -5.87 21.59 7.51
N LEU A 263 -4.66 21.32 7.02
CA LEU A 263 -3.60 22.33 6.83
C LEU A 263 -3.78 23.19 5.58
N VAL A 264 -4.72 22.85 4.68
CA VAL A 264 -5.06 23.71 3.54
C VAL A 264 -5.59 25.05 4.08
N PRO A 265 -5.07 26.21 3.62
CA PRO A 265 -5.32 27.52 4.23
C PRO A 265 -6.68 28.11 3.85
N ILE A 266 -7.74 27.31 3.98
CA ILE A 266 -9.13 27.72 3.83
C ILE A 266 -9.83 27.43 5.17
N PRO A 267 -9.88 28.40 6.09
CA PRO A 267 -10.37 28.20 7.46
C PRO A 267 -11.75 27.55 7.48
N PHE A 268 -11.96 26.62 8.42
CA PHE A 268 -13.18 25.83 8.60
C PHE A 268 -13.53 24.87 7.46
N LEU A 269 -13.44 25.28 6.19
CA LEU A 269 -13.74 24.41 5.05
C LEU A 269 -12.74 23.26 4.94
N SER A 270 -11.43 23.55 5.05
CA SER A 270 -10.39 22.52 5.03
C SER A 270 -10.55 21.54 6.19
N ALA A 271 -10.91 22.04 7.37
CA ALA A 271 -11.19 21.23 8.56
C ALA A 271 -12.39 20.29 8.38
N LEU A 272 -13.49 20.79 7.80
CA LEU A 272 -14.68 19.99 7.51
C LEU A 272 -14.41 18.93 6.44
N VAL A 273 -13.79 19.33 5.33
CA VAL A 273 -13.42 18.41 4.25
C VAL A 273 -12.49 17.32 4.78
N SER A 274 -11.48 17.71 5.57
CA SER A 274 -10.56 16.76 6.19
C SER A 274 -11.28 15.72 7.05
N GLY A 275 -12.17 16.16 7.96
CA GLY A 275 -12.95 15.25 8.81
C GLY A 275 -13.87 14.30 8.03
N ILE A 276 -14.55 14.79 6.99
CA ILE A 276 -15.47 14.01 6.15
C ILE A 276 -14.72 12.99 5.28
N VAL A 277 -13.61 13.40 4.66
CA VAL A 277 -12.80 12.50 3.81
C VAL A 277 -12.12 11.44 4.69
N MET A 278 -11.61 11.82 5.86
CA MET A 278 -11.06 10.90 6.87
C MET A 278 -12.10 9.86 7.32
N ALA A 279 -13.36 10.28 7.55
CA ALA A 279 -14.46 9.38 7.86
C ALA A 279 -14.80 8.42 6.71
N SER A 280 -14.83 8.94 5.48
CA SER A 280 -15.15 8.17 4.27
C SER A 280 -14.09 7.11 3.98
N VAL A 281 -12.81 7.48 4.03
CA VAL A 281 -11.69 6.56 3.79
C VAL A 281 -11.56 5.56 4.93
N GLY A 282 -11.66 5.99 6.19
CA GLY A 282 -11.62 5.08 7.34
C GLY A 282 -12.74 4.03 7.31
N ARG A 283 -13.96 4.43 6.93
CA ARG A 283 -15.11 3.52 6.75
C ARG A 283 -14.91 2.52 5.60
N GLY A 284 -14.15 2.90 4.56
CA GLY A 284 -13.76 2.01 3.46
C GLY A 284 -12.84 0.87 3.89
N GLN A 285 -12.10 1.02 4.99
CA GLN A 285 -11.12 0.05 5.47
C GLN A 285 -11.71 -1.09 6.31
N ARG A 286 -13.00 -1.04 6.66
CA ARG A 286 -13.69 -2.08 7.46
C ARG A 286 -13.58 -3.50 6.89
N ARG A 287 -13.38 -3.62 5.57
CA ARG A 287 -13.28 -4.91 4.86
C ARG A 287 -11.88 -5.53 4.90
N ARG A 288 -10.87 -4.82 5.42
CA ARG A 288 -9.45 -5.25 5.40
C ARG A 288 -9.06 -6.16 6.57
N GLY A 289 -9.94 -6.32 7.58
CA GLY A 289 -9.67 -7.13 8.77
C GLY A 289 -8.50 -6.62 9.64
N GLY A 290 -8.31 -7.24 10.81
CA GLY A 290 -7.17 -7.00 11.68
C GLY A 290 -6.94 -5.52 12.09
N PRO A 291 -5.69 -5.11 12.36
CA PRO A 291 -5.35 -3.75 12.78
C PRO A 291 -5.79 -2.65 11.80
N ASN A 292 -6.04 -2.99 10.53
CA ASN A 292 -6.42 -2.05 9.47
C ASN A 292 -7.87 -1.62 9.59
N ALA A 293 -8.76 -2.58 9.85
CA ALA A 293 -10.16 -2.29 10.11
C ALA A 293 -10.32 -1.46 11.39
N GLU A 294 -9.57 -1.79 12.45
CA GLU A 294 -9.61 -1.03 13.71
C GLU A 294 -9.07 0.39 13.55
N ASN A 295 -7.93 0.58 12.88
CA ASN A 295 -7.36 1.90 12.64
C ASN A 295 -8.24 2.75 11.71
N GLY A 296 -8.82 2.16 10.67
CA GLY A 296 -9.78 2.84 9.80
C GLY A 296 -11.02 3.31 10.56
N ARG A 297 -11.57 2.47 11.44
CA ARG A 297 -12.71 2.82 12.29
C ARG A 297 -12.38 3.94 13.28
N ASN A 298 -11.24 3.85 13.96
CA ASN A 298 -10.80 4.87 14.91
C ASN A 298 -10.52 6.21 14.23
N ALA A 299 -9.87 6.18 13.06
CA ALA A 299 -9.66 7.36 12.23
C ALA A 299 -10.99 7.98 11.79
N ALA A 300 -11.97 7.16 11.37
CA ALA A 300 -13.27 7.66 10.94
C ALA A 300 -14.07 8.29 12.07
N ASN A 301 -14.09 7.67 13.24
CA ASN A 301 -14.74 8.23 14.44
C ASN A 301 -14.10 9.56 14.85
N TRP A 302 -12.76 9.66 14.79
CA TRP A 302 -12.05 10.92 15.05
C TRP A 302 -12.36 12.00 14.03
N GLY A 303 -12.28 11.69 12.74
CA GLY A 303 -12.57 12.63 11.65
C GLY A 303 -13.97 13.22 11.78
N LEU A 304 -14.98 12.39 12.09
CA LEU A 304 -16.35 12.86 12.28
C LEU A 304 -16.53 13.65 13.59
N THR A 305 -15.81 13.28 14.66
CA THR A 305 -15.78 14.05 15.92
C THR A 305 -15.19 15.44 15.68
N TYR A 306 -14.07 15.52 14.95
CA TYR A 306 -13.43 16.79 14.59
C TYR A 306 -14.31 17.67 13.71
N ALA A 307 -14.97 17.08 12.70
CA ALA A 307 -15.93 17.79 11.85
C ALA A 307 -17.10 18.34 12.68
N LEU A 308 -17.69 17.52 13.55
CA LEU A 308 -18.79 17.93 14.44
C LEU A 308 -18.37 19.09 15.36
N LEU A 309 -17.22 18.97 16.03
CA LEU A 309 -16.71 20.03 16.90
C LEU A 309 -16.41 21.31 16.11
N THR A 310 -15.92 21.20 14.87
CA THR A 310 -15.71 22.34 13.97
C THR A 310 -17.04 23.03 13.64
N VAL A 311 -18.09 22.28 13.29
CA VAL A 311 -19.43 22.85 13.05
C VAL A 311 -19.95 23.57 14.29
N LEU A 312 -19.84 22.94 15.48
CA LEU A 312 -20.31 23.55 16.73
C LEU A 312 -19.57 24.85 17.05
N LEU A 313 -18.25 24.90 16.83
CA LEU A 313 -17.46 26.12 17.02
C LEU A 313 -17.85 27.20 16.00
N VAL A 314 -18.03 26.86 14.72
CA VAL A 314 -18.46 27.83 13.70
C VAL A 314 -19.84 28.41 14.04
N VAL A 315 -20.81 27.56 14.36
CA VAL A 315 -22.16 28.00 14.77
C VAL A 315 -22.08 28.87 16.02
N GLY A 316 -21.31 28.44 17.03
CA GLY A 316 -21.07 29.21 18.25
C GLY A 316 -20.43 30.58 18.00
N HIS A 317 -19.50 30.67 17.04
CA HIS A 317 -18.88 31.93 16.64
C HIS A 317 -19.92 32.91 16.08
N PHE A 318 -20.78 32.45 15.15
CA PHE A 318 -21.83 33.29 14.59
C PHE A 318 -22.87 33.70 15.65
N VAL A 319 -23.26 32.78 16.54
CA VAL A 319 -24.15 33.13 17.66
C VAL A 319 -23.52 34.20 18.54
N LEU A 320 -22.25 34.07 18.92
CA LEU A 320 -21.54 35.07 19.73
C LEU A 320 -21.41 36.41 18.99
N LEU A 321 -21.10 36.37 17.69
CA LEU A 321 -21.03 37.55 16.82
C LEU A 321 -22.38 38.28 16.76
N PHE A 322 -23.46 37.57 16.45
CA PHE A 322 -24.79 38.17 16.31
C PHE A 322 -25.44 38.52 17.65
N THR A 323 -24.96 38.02 18.79
CA THR A 323 -25.49 38.40 20.10
C THR A 323 -24.77 39.61 20.66
N LEU A 324 -23.44 39.66 20.53
CA LEU A 324 -22.63 40.73 21.12
C LEU A 324 -22.52 41.96 20.22
N ALA A 325 -22.62 41.81 18.90
CA ALA A 325 -22.54 42.93 17.96
C ALA A 325 -23.89 43.61 17.70
N ARG A 326 -24.96 43.25 18.43
CA ARG A 326 -26.31 43.84 18.24
C ARG A 326 -26.40 45.30 18.66
N ASP A 327 -25.84 45.64 19.82
CA ASP A 327 -26.10 46.93 20.47
C ASP A 327 -24.86 47.86 20.49
N SER A 328 -23.66 47.31 20.37
CA SER A 328 -22.41 48.06 20.24
C SER A 328 -21.33 47.19 19.59
N GLY A 329 -20.38 47.81 18.87
CA GLY A 329 -19.25 47.08 18.29
C GLY A 329 -18.34 46.52 19.38
N VAL A 330 -18.03 45.23 19.33
CA VAL A 330 -17.07 44.60 20.25
C VAL A 330 -15.68 45.20 20.02
N GLN A 331 -15.12 45.86 21.03
CA GLN A 331 -13.75 46.38 20.96
C GLN A 331 -12.74 45.33 21.46
N GLY A 332 -11.82 44.94 20.58
CA GLY A 332 -10.79 43.94 20.86
C GLY A 332 -11.13 42.53 20.35
N PHE A 333 -10.16 41.63 20.44
CA PHE A 333 -10.30 40.26 19.94
C PHE A 333 -11.24 39.42 20.79
N PHE A 334 -11.22 39.57 22.12
CA PHE A 334 -12.08 38.82 23.03
C PHE A 334 -13.37 39.59 23.34
N PRO A 335 -14.53 38.89 23.45
CA PRO A 335 -14.71 37.43 23.53
C PRO A 335 -14.87 36.69 22.17
N LEU A 336 -15.00 37.39 21.04
CA LEU A 336 -15.17 36.79 19.70
C LEU A 336 -14.06 35.79 19.34
N GLY A 337 -12.85 36.13 19.72
CA GLY A 337 -11.62 35.40 19.50
C GLY A 337 -11.46 34.13 20.34
N THR A 338 -12.25 33.95 21.40
CA THR A 338 -12.25 32.72 22.19
C THR A 338 -12.56 31.51 21.31
N VAL A 339 -13.57 31.63 20.44
CA VAL A 339 -14.00 30.53 19.57
C VAL A 339 -12.94 30.21 18.51
N ILE A 340 -12.30 31.25 17.96
CA ILE A 340 -11.20 31.12 16.99
C ILE A 340 -9.99 30.43 17.65
N THR A 341 -9.66 30.81 18.88
CA THR A 341 -8.56 30.23 19.66
C THR A 341 -8.81 28.76 19.98
N LEU A 342 -10.03 28.42 20.41
CA LEU A 342 -10.44 27.03 20.66
C LEU A 342 -10.41 26.18 19.38
N TRP A 343 -10.86 26.73 18.25
CA TRP A 343 -10.80 26.04 16.96
C TRP A 343 -9.36 25.81 16.50
N PHE A 344 -8.46 26.77 16.71
CA PHE A 344 -7.05 26.60 16.39
C PHE A 344 -6.40 25.52 17.26
N ALA A 345 -6.67 25.52 18.57
CA ALA A 345 -6.19 24.49 19.49
C ALA A 345 -6.71 23.10 19.11
N LEU A 346 -8.00 22.98 18.76
CA LEU A 346 -8.60 21.73 18.26
C LEU A 346 -7.93 21.25 16.97
N SER A 347 -7.63 22.16 16.04
CA SER A 347 -6.96 21.85 14.78
C SER A 347 -5.52 21.39 15.00
N LEU A 348 -4.80 21.98 15.97
CA LEU A 348 -3.49 21.50 16.37
C LEU A 348 -3.54 20.07 16.93
N VAL A 349 -4.52 19.79 17.81
CA VAL A 349 -4.75 18.43 18.33
C VAL A 349 -5.06 17.47 17.18
N HIS A 350 -5.89 17.88 16.21
CA HIS A 350 -6.21 17.10 15.02
C HIS A 350 -4.97 16.71 14.23
N VAL A 351 -4.09 17.68 13.93
CA VAL A 351 -2.83 17.45 13.21
C VAL A 351 -1.95 16.45 13.97
N VAL A 352 -1.75 16.64 15.27
CA VAL A 352 -0.94 15.72 16.10
C VAL A 352 -1.52 14.32 16.09
N VAL A 353 -2.84 14.18 16.28
CA VAL A 353 -3.54 12.90 16.25
C VAL A 353 -3.41 12.22 14.89
N SER A 354 -3.52 12.96 13.79
CA SER A 354 -3.36 12.45 12.43
C SER A 354 -1.95 11.97 12.12
N ILE A 355 -0.93 12.68 12.58
CA ILE A 355 0.48 12.27 12.43
C ILE A 355 0.76 11.02 13.28
N VAL A 356 0.45 11.06 14.58
CA VAL A 356 0.70 9.93 15.49
C VAL A 356 -0.09 8.70 15.07
N GLY A 357 -1.34 8.88 14.65
CA GLY A 357 -2.18 7.80 14.13
C GLY A 357 -1.61 7.21 12.85
N GLY A 358 -1.15 8.04 11.92
CA GLY A 358 -0.50 7.59 10.68
C GLY A 358 0.75 6.76 10.96
N LEU A 359 1.63 7.24 11.84
CA LEU A 359 2.88 6.57 12.21
C LEU A 359 2.63 5.25 12.97
N ARG A 360 1.74 5.26 13.98
CA ARG A 360 1.43 4.06 14.78
C ARG A 360 0.70 3.01 13.97
N ALA A 361 -0.27 3.43 13.18
CA ALA A 361 -0.90 2.55 12.23
C ALA A 361 0.17 1.97 11.32
N GLY A 362 1.00 2.78 10.66
CA GLY A 362 2.06 2.36 9.75
C GLY A 362 3.01 1.30 10.32
N ALA A 363 3.23 1.30 11.63
CA ALA A 363 3.98 0.27 12.36
C ALA A 363 3.15 -1.00 12.71
N GLY A 364 1.98 -1.18 12.12
CA GLY A 364 1.03 -2.28 12.37
C GLY A 364 0.25 -2.17 13.69
N ARG A 365 0.32 -1.06 14.43
CA ARG A 365 -0.30 -0.92 15.76
C ARG A 365 -1.66 -0.24 15.68
N VAL A 366 -2.61 -0.69 16.50
CA VAL A 366 -3.90 -0.01 16.64
C VAL A 366 -3.73 1.27 17.45
N PHE A 367 -4.18 2.40 16.90
CA PHE A 367 -4.23 3.68 17.58
C PHE A 367 -5.68 4.03 17.92
N ARG A 368 -5.92 4.32 19.20
CA ARG A 368 -7.23 4.71 19.74
C ARG A 368 -7.15 6.12 20.28
N VAL A 369 -8.18 6.90 19.98
CA VAL A 369 -8.31 8.29 20.40
C VAL A 369 -9.67 8.48 21.06
N PRO A 370 -9.81 9.47 21.98
CA PRO A 370 -11.08 9.77 22.62
C PRO A 370 -12.02 10.46 21.62
N ALA A 371 -12.59 9.68 20.72
CA ALA A 371 -13.57 10.11 19.73
C ALA A 371 -14.97 9.58 20.08
N ILE A 372 -16.00 10.27 19.59
CA ILE A 372 -17.38 9.78 19.65
C ILE A 372 -17.47 8.52 18.77
N PRO A 373 -17.95 7.37 19.30
CA PRO A 373 -17.98 6.11 18.56
C PRO A 373 -19.20 6.05 17.64
N PHE A 374 -19.13 6.77 16.51
CA PHE A 374 -20.15 6.72 15.45
C PHE A 374 -20.22 5.35 14.77
N PHE A 375 -19.09 4.63 14.73
CA PHE A 375 -18.98 3.26 14.24
C PHE A 375 -18.47 2.35 15.35
N ARG A 376 -19.21 1.27 15.66
CA ARG A 376 -18.94 0.35 16.78
C ARG A 376 -18.53 -1.07 16.38
N ASP A 377 -18.67 -1.44 15.11
CA ASP A 377 -18.48 -2.81 14.61
C ASP A 377 -17.05 -3.08 14.16
#